data_AF-A0A5Z9VNR0-F1
#
_entry.id   AF-A0A5Z9VNR0-F1
#
_cell.length_a   1.000
_cell.length_b   1.000
_cell.length_c   1.000
_cell.angle_alpha   90.00
_cell.angle_beta   90.00
_cell.angle_gamma   90.00
#
_symmetry.space_group_name_H-M   'P 1'
#
loop_
_entity.id
_entity.type
_entity.pdbx_description
1 polymer ?
#
loop_
_entity_poly.entity_id
_entity_poly.type
_entity_poly.pdbx_seq_one_letter_code
_entity_poly.pdbx_strand_id
1 'polypeptide(L)' 'MPEFSPAFLHSLNFVIRPDVEGGYVNDPADRGGETKYGISDRRDGVIDGKTDVNGDGKPDTRIKDLTREQAA' A
#
# COMPACT_ATOMS: atom_id res chain seq x y z
N MET A 1 -12.85 13.19 -11.00
CA MET A 1 -11.75 12.23 -11.24
C MET A 1 -12.12 11.43 -12.48
N PRO A 2 -11.19 11.14 -13.41
CA PRO A 2 -11.49 10.25 -14.53
C PRO A 2 -11.94 8.89 -13.98
N GLU A 3 -13.00 8.34 -14.56
CA GLU A 3 -13.48 7.01 -14.20
C GLU A 3 -12.50 5.97 -14.73
N PHE A 4 -12.00 5.10 -13.85
CA PHE A 4 -11.11 4.02 -14.27
C PHE A 4 -11.85 3.04 -15.18
N SER A 5 -11.13 2.41 -16.11
CA SER A 5 -11.73 1.39 -16.97
C SER A 5 -12.24 0.19 -16.15
N PRO A 6 -13.31 -0.50 -16.60
CA PRO A 6 -13.79 -1.71 -15.92
C PRO A 6 -12.69 -2.77 -15.73
N ALA A 7 -11.79 -2.91 -16.71
CA ALA A 7 -10.67 -3.85 -16.64
C ALA A 7 -9.67 -3.50 -15.53
N PHE A 8 -9.37 -2.20 -15.36
CA PHE A 8 -8.53 -1.73 -14.26
C PHE A 8 -9.20 -2.00 -12.91
N LEU A 9 -10.47 -1.63 -12.76
CA LEU A 9 -11.22 -1.83 -11.52
C LEU A 9 -11.31 -3.31 -11.14
N HIS A 10 -11.55 -4.22 -12.08
CA HIS A 10 -11.53 -5.65 -11.80
C HIS A 10 -10.16 -6.13 -11.32
N SER A 11 -9.09 -5.70 -11.99
CA SER A 11 -7.71 -6.08 -11.62
C SER A 11 -7.35 -5.56 -10.23
N LEU A 12 -7.61 -4.27 -9.98
CA LEU A 12 -7.36 -3.63 -8.69
C LEU A 12 -8.15 -4.33 -7.57
N ASN A 13 -9.45 -4.53 -7.77
CA ASN A 13 -10.32 -5.18 -6.80
C ASN A 13 -9.90 -6.63 -6.49
N PHE A 14 -9.30 -7.33 -7.46
CA PHE A 14 -8.79 -8.69 -7.27
C PHE A 14 -7.52 -8.71 -6.41
N VAL A 15 -6.56 -7.83 -6.71
CA VAL A 15 -5.23 -7.80 -6.05
C VAL A 15 -5.34 -7.32 -4.61
N ILE A 16 -6.12 -6.28 -4.33
CA ILE A 16 -6.19 -5.67 -2.99
C ILE A 16 -7.04 -6.43 -1.98
N ARG A 17 -7.52 -7.64 -2.33
CA ARG A 17 -8.29 -8.47 -1.39
C ARG A 17 -7.41 -8.86 -0.20
N PRO A 18 -7.99 -9.02 1.01
CA PRO A 18 -7.22 -9.33 2.22
C PRO A 18 -6.36 -10.60 2.12
N ASP A 19 -6.79 -11.58 1.33
CA ASP A 19 -6.13 -12.88 1.11
C ASP A 19 -5.06 -12.86 0.00
N VAL A 20 -4.87 -11.73 -0.69
CA VAL A 20 -3.90 -11.58 -1.79
C VAL A 20 -2.81 -10.58 -1.37
N GLU A 21 -3.09 -9.27 -1.41
CA GLU A 21 -2.14 -8.22 -0.97
C GLU A 21 -2.72 -7.30 0.11
N GLY A 22 -4.04 -7.36 0.36
CA GLY A 22 -4.73 -6.38 1.20
C GLY A 22 -4.52 -6.53 2.70
N GLY A 23 -4.00 -7.67 3.14
CA GLY A 23 -3.63 -7.92 4.52
C GLY A 23 -2.42 -7.08 4.95
N TYR A 24 -2.34 -6.81 6.25
CA TYR A 24 -1.11 -6.27 6.84
C TYR A 24 -0.15 -7.42 7.16
N VAL A 25 1.12 -7.27 6.78
CA VAL A 25 2.19 -8.21 7.10
C VAL A 25 3.41 -7.44 7.60
N ASN A 26 4.05 -7.95 8.65
CA ASN A 26 5.33 -7.45 9.15
C ASN A 26 6.21 -8.66 9.46
N ASP A 27 6.83 -9.20 8.41
CA ASP A 27 7.78 -10.31 8.54
C ASP A 27 9.17 -9.73 8.85
N PRO A 28 9.81 -10.10 9.97
CA PRO A 28 11.16 -9.64 10.31
C PRO A 28 12.24 -9.99 9.26
N ALA A 29 11.99 -10.96 8.40
CA ALA A 29 12.89 -11.31 7.29
C ALA A 29 12.70 -10.41 6.05
N ASP A 30 11.63 -9.62 5.99
CA ASP A 30 11.36 -8.73 4.87
C ASP A 30 12.24 -7.47 4.93
N ARG A 31 13.04 -7.29 3.88
CA ARG A 31 13.94 -6.13 3.73
C ARG A 31 13.18 -4.86 3.33
N GLY A 32 11.93 -5.01 2.89
CA GLY A 32 11.03 -3.92 2.53
C GLY A 32 10.31 -3.28 3.72
N GLY A 33 10.39 -3.87 4.92
CA GLY A 33 9.64 -3.43 6.10
C GLY A 33 8.19 -3.93 6.09
N GLU A 34 7.31 -3.25 6.82
CA GLU A 34 5.90 -3.61 6.89
C GLU A 34 5.21 -3.43 5.52
N THR A 35 4.20 -4.26 5.21
CA THR A 35 3.43 -4.17 3.96
C THR A 35 1.92 -4.21 4.20
N LYS A 36 1.15 -3.49 3.37
CA LYS A 36 -0.33 -3.58 3.29
C LYS A 36 -0.83 -3.11 1.93
N TYR A 37 -1.82 -3.80 1.36
CA TYR A 37 -2.30 -3.57 -0.01
C TYR A 37 -1.19 -3.62 -1.08
N GLY A 38 -0.12 -4.38 -0.81
CA GLY A 38 1.07 -4.46 -1.68
C GLY A 38 1.99 -3.23 -1.61
N ILE A 39 1.71 -2.26 -0.73
CA ILE A 39 2.55 -1.08 -0.49
C ILE A 39 3.51 -1.40 0.66
N SER A 40 4.82 -1.29 0.41
CA SER A 40 5.86 -1.47 1.42
C SER A 40 6.27 -0.15 2.07
N ASP A 41 6.68 -0.24 3.33
CA ASP A 41 7.35 0.83 4.09
C ASP A 41 8.48 1.47 3.25
N ARG A 42 9.32 0.62 2.66
CA ARG A 42 10.45 1.02 1.81
C ARG A 42 10.07 1.78 0.53
N ARG A 43 8.79 1.90 0.15
CA ARG A 43 8.35 2.58 -1.08
C ARG A 43 8.87 4.03 -1.17
N ASP A 44 8.95 4.73 -0.06
CA ASP A 44 9.47 6.11 -0.01
C ASP A 44 10.99 6.21 0.17
N GLY A 45 11.68 5.05 0.23
CA GLY A 45 13.12 4.94 0.37
C GLY A 45 13.61 4.80 1.82
N VAL A 46 12.72 4.90 2.81
CA VAL A 46 13.02 4.78 4.24
C VAL A 46 12.25 3.57 4.83
N ILE A 47 12.70 3.03 5.96
CA ILE A 47 11.98 1.97 6.68
C ILE A 47 11.68 2.53 8.08
N ASP A 48 10.54 3.21 8.23
CA ASP A 48 10.12 3.87 9.47
C ASP A 48 8.68 3.52 9.90
N GLY A 49 8.09 2.52 9.24
CA GLY A 49 6.73 2.05 9.43
C GLY A 49 5.67 2.91 8.73
N LYS A 50 6.06 3.76 7.79
CA LYS A 50 5.17 4.70 7.09
C LYS A 50 5.40 4.70 5.58
N THR A 51 4.55 5.41 4.87
CA THR A 51 4.72 5.74 3.46
C THR A 51 4.22 7.15 3.20
N ASP A 52 4.70 7.75 2.11
CA ASP A 52 4.22 9.03 1.59
C ASP A 52 3.01 8.80 0.66
N VAL A 53 1.81 9.08 1.17
CA VAL A 53 0.56 8.97 0.41
C VAL A 53 0.30 10.24 -0.40
N ASN A 54 0.66 11.41 0.13
CA ASN A 54 0.31 12.69 -0.50
C ASN A 54 1.32 13.12 -1.60
N GLY A 55 2.51 12.51 -1.64
CA GLY A 55 3.54 12.73 -2.65
C GLY A 55 4.45 13.93 -2.38
N ASP A 56 4.54 14.44 -1.16
CA ASP A 56 5.41 15.57 -0.78
C ASP A 56 6.84 15.16 -0.42
N GLY A 57 7.15 13.87 -0.49
CA GLY A 57 8.44 13.29 -0.15
C GLY A 57 8.64 13.08 1.35
N LYS A 58 7.59 13.18 2.18
CA LYS A 58 7.66 12.94 3.63
C LYS A 58 6.70 11.82 4.04
N PRO A 59 7.16 10.85 4.85
CA PRO A 59 6.28 9.78 5.33
C PRO A 59 5.15 10.34 6.22
N ASP A 60 3.89 10.08 5.83
CA ASP A 60 2.71 10.69 6.46
C ASP A 60 1.70 9.66 7.03
N THR A 61 1.72 8.42 6.53
CA THR A 61 0.72 7.41 6.85
C THR A 61 1.39 6.12 7.29
N ARG A 62 0.97 5.56 8.43
CA ARG A 62 1.48 4.26 8.90
C ARG A 62 1.01 3.14 7.96
N ILE A 63 1.88 2.20 7.60
CA ILE A 63 1.54 1.09 6.70
C ILE A 63 0.31 0.30 7.18
N LYS A 64 0.27 -0.06 8.47
CA LYS A 64 -0.89 -0.74 9.07
C LYS A 64 -2.21 0.01 8.99
N ASP A 65 -2.18 1.34 8.90
CA ASP A 65 -3.36 2.20 8.88
C ASP A 65 -3.78 2.58 7.46
N LEU A 66 -3.04 2.18 6.43
CA LEU A 66 -3.43 2.45 5.04
C LEU A 66 -4.87 2.02 4.82
N THR A 67 -5.64 2.90 4.17
CA THR A 67 -6.99 2.61 3.71
C THR A 67 -6.94 2.05 2.30
N ARG A 68 -8.02 1.38 1.90
CA ARG A 68 -8.17 0.85 0.55
C ARG A 68 -8.13 1.96 -0.49
N GLU A 69 -8.71 3.11 -0.16
CA GLU A 69 -8.78 4.30 -1.01
C GLU A 69 -7.41 4.95 -1.22
N GLN A 70 -6.54 4.93 -0.21
CA GLN A 70 -5.16 5.44 -0.33
C GLN A 70 -4.25 4.52 -1.15
N ALA A 71 -4.61 3.24 -1.28
CA ALA A 71 -3.87 2.25 -2.06
C ALA A 71 -4.33 2.12 -3.52
N ALA A 72 -5.44 2.78 -3.88
CA ALA A 72 -6.12 2.66 -5.17
C ALA A 72 -5.64 3.67 -6.23
#